data_AF-A0A8H9WA69-F1
#
_entry.id   AF-A0A8H9WA69-F1
#
_cell.length_a   1.000
_cell.length_b   1.000
_cell.length_c   1.000
_cell.angle_alpha   90.00
_cell.angle_beta   90.00
_cell.angle_gamma   90.00
#
_symmetry.space_group_name_H-M   'P 1'
#
loop_
_entity.id
_entity.type
_entity.pdbx_description
1 polymer ?
#
loop_
_entity_poly.entity_id
_entity_poly.type
_entity_poly.pdbx_seq_one_letter_code
_entity_poly.pdbx_strand_id
1 'polypeptide(L)'
;MKVMGERIPNIPWEDRPEGYTGPVWRYSKNPIIGRNPVPKGARVFNSAVVPYNGEFVGVFRIDHKNTRPFLHFGRSEDGIHWEIEPEEIQWVDVNGEPFQPSYAYDPRVVKIEDTYYITFCTD
;
A
#
# COMPACT_ATOMS: atom_id res chain seq x y z
N MET A 1 7.78 -26.91 -7.51
CA MET A 1 7.23 -25.98 -6.50
C MET A 1 5.90 -25.46 -7.02
N LYS A 2 4.84 -25.44 -6.20
CA LYS A 2 3.53 -24.89 -6.56
C LYS A 2 3.27 -23.67 -5.67
N VAL A 3 2.87 -22.55 -6.27
CA VAL A 3 2.46 -21.33 -5.55
C VAL A 3 0.95 -21.18 -5.74
N MET A 4 0.21 -21.05 -4.63
CA MET A 4 -1.23 -20.80 -4.66
C MET A 4 -1.45 -19.28 -4.59
N GLY A 5 -1.85 -18.67 -5.70
CA GLY A 5 -2.05 -17.22 -5.78
C GLY A 5 -2.72 -16.81 -7.09
N GLU A 6 -3.11 -15.54 -7.18
CA GLU A 6 -3.69 -14.95 -8.39
C GLU A 6 -2.64 -14.80 -9.50
N ARG A 7 -3.07 -14.87 -10.76
CA ARG A 7 -2.20 -14.56 -11.90
C ARG A 7 -2.15 -13.04 -12.06
N ILE A 8 -0.96 -12.46 -11.91
CA ILE A 8 -0.73 -11.02 -12.03
C ILE A 8 0.22 -10.80 -13.23
N PRO A 9 -0.28 -10.77 -14.48
CA PRO A 9 0.57 -10.69 -15.67
C PRO A 9 1.32 -9.35 -15.79
N ASN A 10 0.82 -8.30 -15.14
CA ASN A 10 1.38 -6.96 -15.06
C ASN A 10 2.09 -6.69 -13.72
N ILE A 11 2.57 -7.73 -13.03
CA ILE A 11 3.32 -7.56 -11.78
C ILE A 11 4.52 -6.62 -12.00
N PRO A 12 4.76 -5.60 -11.13
CA PRO A 12 5.92 -4.73 -11.26
C PRO A 12 7.20 -5.57 -11.17
N TRP A 13 8.01 -5.55 -12.23
CA TRP A 13 9.15 -6.44 -12.38
C TRP A 13 10.35 -5.74 -13.03
N GLU A 14 11.54 -6.11 -12.58
CA GLU A 14 12.82 -5.75 -13.20
C GLU A 14 13.75 -6.96 -13.06
N ASP A 15 14.37 -7.38 -14.16
CA ASP A 15 15.31 -8.50 -14.14
C ASP A 15 16.52 -8.19 -13.24
N ARG A 16 17.07 -9.24 -12.63
CA ARG A 16 18.23 -9.09 -11.75
C ARG A 16 19.41 -8.46 -12.50
N PRO A 17 20.22 -7.62 -11.83
CA PRO A 17 21.46 -7.11 -12.42
C PRO A 17 22.38 -8.24 -12.88
N GLU A 18 23.14 -7.99 -13.96
CA GLU A 18 24.11 -8.95 -14.47
C GLU A 18 25.11 -9.37 -13.38
N GLY A 19 25.33 -10.69 -13.25
CA GLY A 19 26.23 -11.24 -12.24
C GLY A 19 25.69 -11.25 -10.79
N TYR A 20 24.46 -10.79 -10.52
CA TYR A 20 23.91 -10.80 -9.17
C TYR A 20 23.57 -12.22 -8.68
N THR A 21 24.08 -12.59 -7.50
CA THR A 21 23.99 -13.95 -6.93
C THR A 21 22.95 -14.13 -5.83
N GLY A 22 22.39 -13.04 -5.30
CA GLY A 22 21.39 -13.09 -4.22
C GLY A 22 19.99 -13.51 -4.71
N PRO A 23 19.14 -14.05 -3.82
CA PRO A 23 17.77 -14.48 -4.17
C PRO A 23 16.79 -13.31 -4.36
N VAL A 24 17.10 -12.11 -3.87
CA VAL A 24 16.28 -10.90 -3.98
C VAL A 24 17.19 -9.71 -4.27
N TRP A 25 16.79 -8.84 -5.19
CA TRP A 25 17.48 -7.58 -5.52
C TRP A 25 16.53 -6.40 -5.37
N ARG A 26 17.09 -5.19 -5.32
CA ARG A 26 16.32 -3.94 -5.24
C ARG A 26 16.02 -3.44 -6.65
N TYR A 27 14.84 -2.86 -6.82
CA TYR A 27 14.51 -2.07 -8.00
C TYR A 27 15.52 -0.93 -8.21
N SER A 28 16.02 -0.79 -9.44
CA SER A 28 17.09 0.14 -9.80
C SER A 28 16.71 1.62 -9.63
N LYS A 29 15.41 1.95 -9.73
CA LYS A 29 14.89 3.32 -9.59
C LYS A 29 14.25 3.59 -8.23
N ASN A 30 14.64 2.86 -7.18
CA ASN A 30 14.20 3.16 -5.83
C ASN A 30 14.60 4.59 -5.40
N PRO A 31 13.78 5.28 -4.58
CA PRO A 31 12.46 4.88 -4.10
C PRO A 31 11.33 5.14 -5.11
N ILE A 32 10.25 4.36 -5.07
CA ILE A 32 9.11 4.51 -6.00
C ILE A 32 8.14 5.64 -5.63
N ILE A 33 8.08 6.03 -4.36
CA ILE A 33 7.33 7.20 -3.90
C ILE A 33 8.27 8.06 -3.05
N GLY A 34 8.22 9.38 -3.29
CA GLY A 34 9.09 10.35 -2.63
C GLY A 34 8.59 10.82 -1.25
N ARG A 35 9.23 11.90 -0.76
CA ARG A 35 8.75 12.66 0.39
C ARG A 35 7.64 13.62 -0.02
N ASN A 36 6.83 14.03 0.95
CA ASN A 36 5.67 14.90 0.76
C ASN A 36 4.68 14.34 -0.29
N PRO A 37 4.21 13.09 -0.13
CA PRO A 37 3.44 12.37 -1.14
C PRO A 37 2.07 13.00 -1.45
N VAL A 38 1.51 13.74 -0.50
CA VAL A 38 0.22 14.43 -0.58
C VAL A 38 0.31 15.76 0.18
N PRO A 39 -0.60 16.74 -0.02
CA PRO A 39 -0.48 18.08 0.59
C PRO A 39 -0.30 18.10 2.11
N LYS A 40 -0.96 17.20 2.85
CA LYS A 40 -0.83 17.04 4.31
C LYS A 40 0.34 16.14 4.72
N GLY A 41 0.81 15.29 3.81
CA GLY A 41 1.82 14.26 4.06
C GLY A 41 3.24 14.83 4.14
N ALA A 42 4.04 14.27 5.06
CA ALA A 42 5.48 14.48 5.11
C ALA A 42 6.23 13.29 4.50
N ARG A 43 5.80 12.07 4.81
CA ARG A 43 6.47 10.82 4.40
C ARG A 43 5.45 9.71 4.22
N VAL A 44 5.69 8.83 3.26
CA VAL A 44 4.99 7.55 3.10
C VAL A 44 5.99 6.42 3.17
N PHE A 45 5.62 5.39 3.92
CA PHE A 45 6.34 4.14 4.07
C PHE A 45 5.36 3.11 4.64
N ASN A 46 5.65 1.81 4.55
CA ASN A 46 4.75 0.73 4.96
C ASN A 46 3.45 0.71 4.12
N SER A 47 3.57 0.45 2.82
CA SER A 47 2.45 0.22 1.92
C SER A 47 1.97 -1.23 1.97
N ALA A 48 0.65 -1.42 1.98
CA ALA A 48 0.01 -2.72 1.80
C ALA A 48 -0.73 -2.74 0.48
N VAL A 49 -0.18 -3.47 -0.49
CA VAL A 49 -0.64 -3.46 -1.89
C VAL A 49 -1.22 -4.82 -2.26
N VAL A 50 -2.31 -4.81 -3.02
CA VAL A 50 -2.96 -6.00 -3.59
C VAL A 50 -3.36 -5.74 -5.04
N PRO A 51 -3.40 -6.78 -5.90
CA PRO A 51 -4.04 -6.67 -7.20
C PRO A 51 -5.56 -6.44 -7.03
N TYR A 52 -6.13 -5.57 -7.85
CA TYR A 52 -7.56 -5.27 -7.86
C TYR A 52 -7.99 -4.79 -9.24
N ASN A 53 -9.00 -5.43 -9.84
CA ASN A 53 -9.55 -5.09 -11.14
C ASN A 53 -8.52 -4.95 -12.30
N GLY A 54 -7.48 -5.78 -12.29
CA GLY A 54 -6.42 -5.76 -13.32
C GLY A 54 -5.32 -4.72 -13.07
N GLU A 55 -5.46 -3.91 -12.03
CA GLU A 55 -4.50 -2.90 -11.57
C GLU A 55 -4.05 -3.21 -10.14
N PHE A 56 -3.48 -2.23 -9.44
CA PHE A 56 -3.06 -2.31 -8.06
C PHE A 56 -3.74 -1.24 -7.23
N VAL A 57 -4.14 -1.64 -6.02
CA VAL A 57 -4.61 -0.70 -4.99
C VAL A 57 -3.82 -0.94 -3.72
N GLY A 58 -3.75 0.08 -2.87
CA GLY A 58 -3.02 -0.04 -1.62
C GLY A 58 -3.55 0.83 -0.50
N VAL A 59 -3.26 0.39 0.72
CA VAL A 59 -3.40 1.17 1.94
C VAL A 59 -2.01 1.63 2.37
N PHE A 60 -1.83 2.94 2.46
CA PHE A 60 -0.55 3.58 2.69
C PHE A 60 -0.54 4.26 4.06
N ARG A 61 0.43 3.94 4.90
CA ARG A 61 0.74 4.80 6.03
C ARG A 61 1.39 6.08 5.51
N ILE A 62 0.77 7.22 5.80
CA ILE A 62 1.33 8.54 5.59
C ILE A 62 1.48 9.23 6.95
N ASP A 63 2.72 9.50 7.33
CA ASP A 63 2.96 10.46 8.40
C ASP A 63 2.65 11.85 7.85
N HIS A 64 1.67 12.54 8.42
CA HIS A 64 1.39 13.94 8.09
C HIS A 64 2.51 14.87 8.58
N LYS A 65 2.45 16.16 8.22
CA LYS A 65 3.44 17.17 8.63
C LYS A 65 3.52 17.40 10.15
N ASN A 66 2.51 16.97 10.90
CA ASN A 66 2.54 16.91 12.38
C ASN A 66 3.11 15.59 12.92
N THR A 67 3.64 14.72 12.05
CA THR A 67 4.20 13.39 12.36
C THR A 67 3.18 12.35 12.84
N ARG A 68 1.88 12.68 12.90
CA ARG A 68 0.84 11.69 13.22
C ARG A 68 0.60 10.79 11.99
N PRO A 69 0.52 9.47 12.16
CA PRO A 69 0.30 8.56 11.04
C PRO A 69 -1.18 8.38 10.74
N PHE A 70 -1.49 8.37 9.45
CA PHE A 70 -2.82 8.14 8.91
C PHE A 70 -2.75 7.11 7.78
N LEU A 71 -3.87 6.44 7.51
CA LEU A 71 -3.99 5.50 6.41
C LEU A 71 -4.68 6.17 5.22
N HIS A 72 -4.02 6.17 4.07
CA HIS A 72 -4.53 6.70 2.81
C HIS A 72 -4.75 5.57 1.82
N PHE A 73 -5.77 5.71 0.98
CA PHE A 73 -5.98 4.81 -0.14
C PHE A 73 -5.17 5.28 -1.35
N GLY A 74 -4.65 4.35 -2.15
CA GLY A 74 -3.98 4.69 -3.40
C GLY A 74 -4.25 3.67 -4.51
N ARG A 75 -4.11 4.13 -5.76
CA ARG A 75 -4.27 3.34 -7.00
C ARG A 75 -3.02 3.43 -7.84
N SER A 76 -2.76 2.39 -8.62
CA SER A 76 -1.66 2.34 -9.57
C SER A 76 -1.96 1.32 -10.67
N GLU A 77 -1.80 1.73 -11.93
CA GLU A 77 -1.97 0.83 -13.08
C GLU A 77 -0.84 -0.20 -13.17
N ASP A 78 0.37 0.16 -12.71
CA ASP A 78 1.61 -0.61 -12.89
C ASP A 78 2.27 -1.06 -11.58
N GLY A 79 1.73 -0.65 -10.43
CA GLY A 79 2.25 -0.95 -9.10
C GLY A 79 3.49 -0.12 -8.69
N ILE A 80 3.96 0.81 -9.54
CA ILE A 80 5.14 1.64 -9.32
C ILE A 80 4.77 3.12 -9.22
N HIS A 81 3.91 3.63 -10.12
CA HIS A 81 3.45 5.02 -10.12
C HIS A 81 2.10 5.10 -9.41
N TRP A 82 2.06 5.81 -8.29
CA TRP A 82 0.91 5.81 -7.38
C TRP A 82 0.18 7.14 -7.35
N GLU A 83 -1.14 7.07 -7.53
CA GLU A 83 -2.07 8.14 -7.18
C GLU A 83 -2.62 7.86 -5.79
N ILE A 84 -2.23 8.67 -4.81
CA ILE A 84 -2.66 8.50 -3.42
C ILE A 84 -3.66 9.60 -3.05
N GLU A 85 -4.77 9.19 -2.45
CA GLU A 85 -5.81 10.11 -1.99
C GLU A 85 -5.23 11.14 -1.02
N PRO A 86 -5.57 12.44 -1.16
CA PRO A 86 -5.00 13.49 -0.33
C PRO A 86 -5.46 13.43 1.13
N GLU A 87 -6.58 12.74 1.39
CA GLU A 87 -7.23 12.58 2.69
C GLU A 87 -7.18 11.13 3.16
N GLU A 88 -7.28 10.95 4.48
CA GLU A 88 -7.27 9.64 5.11
C GLU A 88 -8.56 8.86 4.85
N ILE A 89 -8.46 7.53 4.87
CA ILE A 89 -9.61 6.62 4.81
C ILE A 89 -10.53 6.91 5.99
N GLN A 90 -11.82 7.03 5.72
CA GLN A 90 -12.88 7.14 6.73
C GLN A 90 -13.45 5.75 7.03
N TRP A 91 -13.45 5.36 8.30
CA TRP A 91 -13.87 4.04 8.76
C TRP A 91 -15.23 4.11 9.45
N VAL A 92 -16.03 3.06 9.26
CA VAL A 92 -17.33 2.85 9.91
C VAL A 92 -17.37 1.48 10.58
N ASP A 93 -18.21 1.34 11.60
CA ASP A 93 -18.50 0.05 12.21
C ASP A 93 -19.45 -0.81 11.35
N VAL A 94 -19.82 -1.98 11.86
CA VAL A 94 -20.75 -2.90 11.18
C VAL A 94 -22.17 -2.36 11.02
N ASN A 95 -22.54 -1.33 11.78
CA ASN A 95 -23.85 -0.65 11.68
C ASN A 95 -23.80 0.58 10.76
N GLY A 96 -22.61 0.94 10.26
CA GLY A 96 -22.40 2.13 9.43
C GLY A 96 -22.13 3.41 10.22
N GLU A 97 -21.95 3.32 11.54
CA GLU A 97 -21.63 4.47 12.39
C GLU A 97 -20.14 4.81 12.30
N PRO A 98 -19.73 6.09 12.39
CA PRO A 98 -18.32 6.47 12.35
C PRO A 98 -17.49 5.76 13.43
N PHE A 99 -16.43 5.07 13.00
CA PHE A 99 -15.52 4.35 13.88
C PHE A 99 -14.06 4.62 13.50
N GLN A 100 -13.74 5.91 13.45
CA GLN A 100 -12.44 6.39 13.00
C GLN A 100 -11.37 6.14 14.07
N PRO A 101 -10.24 5.49 13.74
CA PRO A 101 -9.12 5.32 14.66
C PRO A 101 -8.52 6.69 15.00
N SER A 102 -8.02 6.86 16.23
CA SER A 102 -7.40 8.14 16.60
C SER A 102 -6.11 8.36 15.80
N TYR A 103 -5.32 7.30 15.61
CA TYR A 103 -4.20 7.20 14.67
C TYR A 103 -4.17 5.80 14.09
N ALA A 104 -3.60 5.63 12.90
CA ALA A 104 -3.45 4.30 12.31
C ALA A 104 -2.19 4.20 11.46
N TYR A 105 -1.45 3.10 11.64
CA TYR A 105 -0.22 2.81 10.90
C TYR A 105 -0.02 1.30 10.69
N ASP A 106 1.02 0.96 9.93
CA ASP A 106 1.39 -0.44 9.60
C ASP A 106 0.24 -1.26 9.00
N PRO A 107 -0.39 -0.77 7.91
CA PRO A 107 -1.47 -1.51 7.27
C PRO A 107 -0.94 -2.82 6.70
N ARG A 108 -1.78 -3.84 6.71
CA ARG A 108 -1.66 -5.07 5.90
C ARG A 108 -3.02 -5.32 5.28
N VAL A 109 -3.03 -5.74 4.02
CA VAL A 109 -4.23 -6.03 3.26
C VAL A 109 -4.11 -7.44 2.72
N VAL A 110 -5.14 -8.25 2.95
CA VAL A 110 -5.20 -9.62 2.44
C VAL A 110 -6.64 -9.94 2.01
N LYS A 111 -6.77 -10.62 0.88
CA LYS A 111 -8.05 -11.12 0.42
C LYS A 111 -8.31 -12.51 1.01
N ILE A 112 -9.48 -12.69 1.60
CA ILE A 112 -9.98 -13.99 2.06
C ILE A 112 -11.36 -14.14 1.44
N GLU A 113 -11.53 -15.16 0.60
CA GLU A 113 -12.74 -15.37 -0.19
C GLU A 113 -13.06 -14.15 -1.07
N ASP A 114 -14.20 -13.50 -0.85
CA ASP A 114 -14.68 -12.32 -1.59
C ASP A 114 -14.31 -10.98 -0.92
N THR A 115 -13.69 -11.02 0.26
CA THR A 115 -13.51 -9.86 1.12
C THR A 115 -12.03 -9.50 1.30
N TYR A 116 -11.71 -8.21 1.23
CA TYR A 116 -10.39 -7.68 1.56
C TYR A 116 -10.37 -7.23 3.02
N TYR A 117 -9.56 -7.90 3.84
CA TYR A 117 -9.35 -7.56 5.23
C TYR A 117 -8.15 -6.64 5.38
N ILE A 118 -8.32 -5.59 6.18
CA ILE A 118 -7.29 -4.59 6.45
C ILE A 118 -6.99 -4.62 7.94
N THR A 119 -5.78 -4.99 8.31
CA THR A 119 -5.29 -4.91 9.70
C THR A 119 -4.28 -3.78 9.82
N PHE A 120 -4.31 -3.04 10.91
CA PHE A 120 -3.38 -1.95 11.19
C PHE A 120 -3.17 -1.81 12.70
N CYS A 121 -2.11 -1.10 13.10
CA CYS A 121 -1.90 -0.72 14.48
C CYS A 121 -2.64 0.58 14.79
N THR A 122 -3.36 0.59 15.91
CA THR A 122 -4.12 1.73 16.43
C THR A 122 -4.07 1.68 17.97
N ASP A 123 -4.82 2.55 18.66
CA ASP A 123 -4.94 2.59 20.14
C ASP A 123 -5.86 1.52 20.73
#